data_AF-R9XIQ2-F1
#
_entry.id   AF-R9XIQ2-F1
#
_cell.length_a   1.000
_cell.length_b   1.000
_cell.length_c   1.000
_cell.angle_alpha   90.00
_cell.angle_beta   90.00
_cell.angle_gamma   90.00
#
_symmetry.space_group_name_H-M   'P 1'
#
loop_
_entity.id
_entity.type
_entity.pdbx_description
1 polymer ?
#
loop_
_entity_poly.entity_id
_entity_poly.type
_entity_poly.pdbx_seq_one_letter_code
_entity_poly.pdbx_strand_id
1 'polypeptide(L)'
;MAMLQSRSIKRLLQQTLEPTATPLSTYQLQSTVLLSSKTGSIVSFVSANPANPTSGDALNNLKMMALLIKEKWSEDEHDPQAQATKSCYHVTVPARDDAAAAAAPLTTRIYTCELEDLHTCVAQIPGSDLLLLFIADSLFPHGMLVLKMKSLLSAFSEVYGYKLD
;
A
#
# COMPACT_ATOMS: atom_id res chain seq x y z
N MET A 1 -7.30 7.96 43.50
CA MET A 1 -8.43 7.53 42.64
C MET A 1 -8.74 8.68 41.69
N ALA A 2 -8.28 8.62 40.43
CA ALA A 2 -8.46 9.72 39.48
C ALA A 2 -9.86 9.60 38.84
N MET A 3 -10.80 10.46 39.24
CA MET A 3 -12.11 10.53 38.59
C MET A 3 -12.00 11.30 37.28
N LEU A 4 -12.32 10.63 36.18
CA LEU A 4 -12.40 11.19 34.84
C LEU A 4 -13.48 12.29 34.79
N GLN A 5 -13.08 13.52 34.50
CA GLN A 5 -13.97 14.68 34.51
C GLN A 5 -14.84 14.68 33.24
N SER A 6 -16.05 14.13 33.35
CA SER A 6 -17.00 13.89 32.24
C SER A 6 -17.22 15.09 31.31
N ARG A 7 -17.30 16.31 31.85
CA ARG A 7 -17.49 17.54 31.06
C ARG A 7 -16.29 17.84 30.13
N SER A 8 -15.08 17.61 30.62
CA SER A 8 -13.84 17.86 29.87
C SER A 8 -13.67 16.84 28.74
N ILE A 9 -14.01 15.57 29.01
CA ILE A 9 -14.00 14.51 28.01
C ILE A 9 -15.03 14.80 26.92
N LYS A 10 -16.26 15.19 27.29
CA LYS A 10 -17.30 15.53 26.31
C LYS A 10 -16.87 16.67 25.39
N ARG A 11 -16.16 17.68 25.92
CA ARG A 11 -15.62 18.78 25.11
C ARG A 11 -14.52 18.31 24.16
N LEU A 12 -13.59 17.46 24.62
CA LEU A 12 -12.56 16.86 23.77
C LEU A 12 -13.18 16.02 22.64
N LEU A 13 -14.20 15.21 22.96
CA LEU A 13 -14.93 14.43 21.95
C LEU A 13 -15.71 15.30 20.95
N GLN A 14 -16.19 16.48 21.38
CA GLN A 14 -16.79 17.42 20.43
C GLN A 14 -15.76 17.99 19.46
N GLN A 15 -14.52 18.23 19.89
CA GLN A 15 -13.45 18.69 19.01
C GLN A 15 -13.06 17.64 17.96
N THR A 16 -13.18 16.34 18.26
CA THR A 16 -12.91 15.29 17.25
C THR A 16 -13.96 15.24 16.13
N LEU A 17 -15.07 15.96 16.24
CA LEU A 17 -16.08 16.09 15.18
C LEU A 17 -15.73 17.20 14.18
N GLU A 18 -14.78 18.08 14.51
CA GLU A 18 -14.35 19.14 13.61
C GLU A 18 -13.52 18.56 12.44
N PRO A 19 -13.61 19.13 11.23
CA PRO A 19 -12.84 18.65 10.08
C PRO A 19 -11.34 18.63 10.34
N THR A 20 -10.70 17.49 10.08
CA THR A 20 -9.25 17.35 10.24
C THR A 20 -8.52 18.01 9.08
N ALA A 21 -7.73 19.05 9.35
CA ALA A 21 -6.74 19.56 8.40
C ALA A 21 -5.56 18.58 8.31
N THR A 22 -5.25 18.07 7.12
CA THR A 22 -4.04 17.27 6.89
C THR A 22 -2.80 18.16 6.95
N PRO A 23 -1.72 17.75 7.65
CA PRO A 23 -0.51 18.57 7.75
C PRO A 23 0.10 18.84 6.36
N LEU A 24 0.67 20.04 6.18
CA LEU A 24 1.41 20.47 4.98
C LEU A 24 2.72 19.70 4.75
N SER A 25 3.04 18.71 5.60
CA SER A 25 4.24 17.90 5.48
C SER A 25 4.23 17.11 4.18
N THR A 26 5.22 17.37 3.33
CA THR A 26 5.44 16.62 2.09
C THR A 26 6.16 15.32 2.43
N TYR A 27 5.45 14.21 2.33
CA TYR A 27 6.04 12.87 2.45
C TYR A 27 6.39 12.34 1.05
N GLN A 28 7.62 11.84 0.90
CA GLN A 28 8.11 11.26 -0.36
C GLN A 28 8.35 9.76 -0.18
N LEU A 29 7.92 8.96 -1.15
CA LEU A 29 8.27 7.54 -1.19
C LEU A 29 9.75 7.40 -1.54
N GLN A 30 10.46 6.48 -0.89
CA GLN A 30 11.82 6.13 -1.27
C GLN A 30 11.84 5.40 -2.61
N SER A 31 10.96 4.41 -2.77
CA SER A 31 10.85 3.61 -3.99
C SER A 31 9.41 3.18 -4.24
N THR A 32 9.07 3.04 -5.51
CA THR A 32 7.82 2.43 -5.99
C THR A 32 8.18 1.31 -6.95
N VAL A 33 7.59 0.14 -6.75
CA VAL A 33 7.96 -1.08 -7.46
C VAL A 33 6.71 -1.78 -7.98
N LEU A 34 6.75 -2.21 -9.23
CA LEU A 34 5.79 -3.11 -9.83
C LEU A 34 6.40 -4.51 -9.88
N LEU A 35 5.74 -5.46 -9.23
CA LEU A 35 6.21 -6.84 -9.06
C LEU A 35 5.28 -7.83 -9.75
N SER A 36 5.83 -8.96 -10.16
CA SER A 36 5.05 -10.16 -10.48
C SER A 36 4.52 -10.79 -9.19
N SER A 37 3.20 -11.00 -9.10
CA SER A 37 2.59 -11.69 -7.96
C SER A 37 2.94 -13.18 -7.92
N LYS A 38 3.31 -13.77 -9.07
CA LYS A 38 3.72 -15.18 -9.17
C LYS A 38 5.12 -15.38 -8.60
N THR A 39 6.09 -14.66 -9.15
CA THR A 39 7.52 -14.90 -8.91
C THR A 39 8.18 -13.92 -7.94
N GLY A 40 7.53 -12.79 -7.64
CA GLY A 40 8.17 -11.68 -6.90
C GLY A 40 9.20 -10.90 -7.72
N SER A 41 9.34 -11.19 -9.02
CA SER A 41 10.28 -10.48 -9.90
C SER A 41 9.85 -9.03 -10.12
N ILE A 42 10.82 -8.11 -10.14
CA ILE A 42 10.58 -6.70 -10.45
C ILE A 42 10.31 -6.55 -11.96
N VAL A 43 9.11 -6.08 -12.31
CA VAL A 43 8.73 -5.72 -13.67
C VAL A 43 9.20 -4.30 -13.99
N SER A 44 9.01 -3.37 -13.05
CA SER A 44 9.46 -1.99 -13.17
C SER A 44 9.64 -1.36 -11.79
N PHE A 45 10.50 -0.36 -11.66
CA PHE A 45 10.68 0.37 -10.41
C PHE A 45 11.15 1.80 -10.65
N VAL A 46 10.85 2.67 -9.69
CA VAL A 46 11.33 4.05 -9.63
C VAL A 46 11.79 4.34 -8.20
N SER A 47 12.90 5.05 -8.06
CA SER A 47 13.40 5.52 -6.76
C SER A 47 13.52 7.04 -6.74
N ALA A 48 13.25 7.65 -5.58
CA ALA A 48 13.32 9.09 -5.39
C ALA A 48 14.73 9.66 -5.50
N ASN A 49 15.77 8.85 -5.26
CA ASN A 49 17.16 9.25 -5.48
C ASN A 49 17.70 8.56 -6.75
N PRO A 50 17.62 9.22 -7.93
CA PRO A 50 18.04 8.63 -9.20
C PRO A 50 19.56 8.51 -9.36
N ALA A 51 20.37 9.02 -8.42
CA ALA A 51 21.83 8.86 -8.44
C ALA A 51 22.31 7.53 -7.83
N ASN A 52 21.47 6.89 -6.99
CA ASN A 52 21.76 5.60 -6.33
C ASN A 52 21.03 4.33 -6.86
N PRO A 53 20.15 4.33 -7.88
CA PRO A 53 19.42 3.13 -8.30
C PRO A 53 20.27 2.18 -9.15
N THR A 54 21.45 2.63 -9.60
CA THR A 54 22.35 1.89 -10.50
C THR A 54 23.57 1.29 -9.81
N SER A 55 23.76 1.51 -8.50
CA SER A 55 24.71 0.66 -7.76
C SER A 55 24.08 -0.72 -7.65
N GLY A 56 24.80 -1.76 -8.10
CA GLY A 56 24.28 -3.14 -8.11
C GLY A 56 23.73 -3.56 -6.75
N ASP A 57 24.33 -3.06 -5.67
CA ASP A 57 23.94 -3.33 -4.29
C ASP A 57 22.55 -2.77 -3.94
N ALA A 58 22.21 -1.55 -4.38
CA ALA A 58 20.89 -0.97 -4.10
C ALA A 58 19.76 -1.73 -4.79
N LEU A 59 19.99 -2.16 -6.04
CA LEU A 59 19.02 -2.99 -6.76
C LEU A 59 18.91 -4.39 -6.15
N ASN A 60 20.00 -4.98 -5.69
CA ASN A 60 19.99 -6.27 -5.01
C ASN A 60 19.20 -6.20 -3.69
N ASN A 61 19.41 -5.14 -2.90
CA ASN A 61 18.62 -4.89 -1.69
C ASN A 61 17.14 -4.72 -2.04
N LEU A 62 16.81 -3.95 -3.08
CA LEU A 62 15.41 -3.78 -3.52
C LEU A 62 14.77 -5.11 -3.92
N LYS A 63 15.48 -5.96 -4.67
CA LYS A 63 15.00 -7.30 -5.05
C LYS A 63 14.74 -8.17 -3.83
N MET A 64 15.64 -8.15 -2.85
CA MET A 64 15.47 -8.90 -1.61
C MET A 64 14.24 -8.41 -0.83
N MET A 65 14.11 -7.09 -0.64
CA MET A 65 12.94 -6.50 0.05
C MET A 65 11.62 -6.81 -0.67
N ALA A 66 11.60 -6.66 -1.99
CA ALA A 66 10.43 -6.95 -2.81
C ALA A 66 9.98 -8.42 -2.68
N LEU A 67 10.94 -9.35 -2.67
CA LEU A 67 10.65 -10.78 -2.54
C LEU A 67 10.06 -11.10 -1.16
N LEU A 68 10.68 -10.61 -0.08
CA LEU A 68 10.21 -10.81 1.29
C LEU A 68 8.80 -10.26 1.51
N ILE A 69 8.50 -9.09 0.94
CA ILE A 69 7.17 -8.47 1.05
C ILE A 69 6.14 -9.25 0.23
N LYS A 70 6.51 -9.72 -0.96
CA LYS A 70 5.64 -10.57 -1.78
C LYS A 70 5.32 -11.89 -1.06
N GLU A 71 6.28 -12.51 -0.40
CA GLU A 71 6.07 -13.74 0.36
C GLU A 71 5.10 -13.51 1.51
N LYS A 72 5.32 -12.48 2.34
CA LYS A 72 4.38 -12.09 3.41
C LYS A 72 2.97 -11.82 2.88
N TRP A 73 2.86 -11.08 1.77
CA TRP A 73 1.58 -10.82 1.12
C TRP A 73 0.90 -12.13 0.66
N SER A 74 1.67 -13.03 0.07
CA SER A 74 1.15 -14.31 -0.43
C SER A 74 0.68 -15.23 0.69
N GLU A 75 1.37 -15.23 1.83
CA GLU A 75 0.97 -15.96 3.04
C GLU A 75 -0.33 -15.39 3.60
N ASP A 76 -0.42 -14.06 3.73
CA ASP A 76 -1.59 -13.37 4.27
C ASP A 76 -2.84 -13.45 3.37
N GLU A 77 -2.65 -13.52 2.05
CA GLU A 77 -3.76 -13.78 1.12
C GLU A 77 -4.24 -15.23 1.19
N HIS A 78 -3.33 -16.18 1.46
CA HIS A 78 -3.67 -17.59 1.56
C HIS A 78 -4.37 -17.94 2.88
N ASP A 79 -3.88 -17.39 4.00
CA ASP A 79 -4.48 -17.57 5.32
C ASP A 79 -4.72 -16.21 6.02
N PRO A 80 -5.90 -15.60 5.81
CA PRO A 80 -6.25 -14.35 6.47
C PRO A 80 -6.33 -14.43 8.00
N GLN A 81 -6.44 -15.62 8.60
CA GLN A 81 -6.47 -15.78 10.06
C GLN A 81 -5.08 -15.78 10.68
N ALA A 82 -4.04 -16.08 9.90
CA ALA A 82 -2.64 -16.08 10.32
C ALA A 82 -1.87 -14.82 9.87
N GLN A 83 -2.59 -13.74 9.53
CA GLN A 83 -2.03 -12.53 8.94
C GLN A 83 -0.84 -11.97 9.74
N ALA A 84 0.33 -11.91 9.10
CA ALA A 84 1.56 -11.36 9.68
C ALA A 84 1.72 -9.86 9.43
N THR A 85 1.06 -9.29 8.40
CA THR A 85 1.04 -7.85 8.15
C THR A 85 0.25 -7.08 9.20
N LYS A 86 0.62 -5.82 9.44
CA LYS A 86 0.03 -4.99 10.50
C LYS A 86 -1.43 -4.65 10.26
N SER A 87 -1.82 -4.48 8.99
CA SER A 87 -3.19 -4.12 8.64
C SER A 87 -3.51 -4.54 7.20
N CYS A 88 -4.79 -4.85 6.98
CA CYS A 88 -5.36 -5.21 5.69
C CYS A 88 -6.63 -4.38 5.46
N TYR A 89 -6.64 -3.60 4.36
CA TYR A 89 -7.77 -2.77 3.97
C TYR A 89 -8.39 -3.31 2.69
N HIS A 90 -9.68 -3.62 2.75
CA HIS A 90 -10.46 -4.02 1.59
C HIS A 90 -10.84 -2.77 0.79
N VAL A 91 -10.46 -2.75 -0.49
CA VAL A 91 -10.74 -1.65 -1.40
C VAL A 91 -11.51 -2.18 -2.59
N THR A 92 -12.58 -1.48 -2.91
CA THR A 92 -13.37 -1.68 -4.12
C THR A 92 -13.04 -0.55 -5.09
N VAL A 93 -12.65 -0.91 -6.31
CA VAL A 93 -12.41 0.04 -7.40
C VAL A 93 -13.48 -0.13 -8.48
N PRO A 94 -13.84 0.94 -9.20
CA PRO A 94 -14.72 0.83 -10.35
C PRO A 94 -14.10 -0.10 -11.40
N ALA A 95 -14.94 -0.84 -12.10
CA ALA A 95 -14.52 -1.60 -13.26
C ALA A 95 -14.04 -0.65 -14.36
N ARG A 96 -13.23 -1.16 -15.30
CA ARG A 96 -12.70 -0.39 -16.43
C ARG A 96 -13.85 0.23 -17.24
N ASP A 97 -13.74 1.52 -17.56
CA ASP A 97 -14.79 2.30 -18.23
C ASP A 97 -15.23 1.73 -19.59
N ASP A 98 -14.37 0.92 -20.23
CA ASP A 98 -14.64 0.27 -21.53
C ASP A 98 -15.52 -0.99 -21.42
N ALA A 99 -15.74 -1.52 -20.22
CA ALA A 99 -16.50 -2.75 -20.00
C ALA A 99 -17.99 -2.44 -19.83
N ALA A 100 -18.72 -2.45 -20.96
CA ALA A 100 -20.17 -2.35 -21.11
C ALA A 100 -21.00 -2.34 -19.80
N ALA A 101 -21.45 -1.16 -19.36
CA ALA A 101 -22.57 -0.80 -18.44
C ALA A 101 -22.95 -1.67 -17.22
N ALA A 102 -22.24 -2.77 -16.94
CA ALA A 102 -22.60 -3.81 -15.97
C ALA A 102 -21.36 -4.59 -15.47
N ALA A 103 -20.15 -4.06 -15.65
CA ALA A 103 -18.95 -4.72 -15.15
C ALA A 103 -18.91 -4.64 -13.61
N ALA A 104 -18.82 -5.80 -12.97
CA ALA A 104 -18.78 -5.90 -11.51
C ALA A 104 -17.57 -5.14 -10.95
N PRO A 105 -17.73 -4.41 -9.84
CA PRO A 105 -16.62 -3.69 -9.24
C PRO A 105 -15.54 -4.68 -8.80
N LEU A 106 -14.28 -4.31 -9.01
CA LEU A 106 -13.15 -5.17 -8.66
C LEU A 106 -12.72 -4.89 -7.23
N THR A 107 -12.39 -5.96 -6.50
CA THR A 107 -11.90 -5.87 -5.13
C THR A 107 -10.42 -6.19 -5.07
N THR A 108 -9.70 -5.45 -4.23
CA THR A 108 -8.31 -5.74 -3.87
C THR A 108 -8.08 -5.44 -2.39
N ARG A 109 -6.98 -5.94 -1.85
CA ARG A 109 -6.57 -5.74 -0.47
C ARG A 109 -5.26 -4.95 -0.44
N ILE A 110 -5.21 -3.97 0.44
CA ILE A 110 -4.01 -3.18 0.71
C ILE A 110 -3.43 -3.64 2.04
N TYR A 111 -2.18 -4.08 2.01
CA TYR A 111 -1.45 -4.55 3.18
C TYR A 111 -0.35 -3.58 3.54
N THR A 112 -0.13 -3.39 4.84
CA THR A 112 1.01 -2.62 5.35
C THR A 112 1.92 -3.53 6.18
N CYS A 113 3.21 -3.49 5.90
CA CYS A 113 4.21 -4.17 6.71
C CYS A 113 5.39 -3.27 7.01
N GLU A 114 6.07 -3.59 8.11
CA GLU A 114 7.38 -3.05 8.44
C GLU A 114 8.44 -4.03 7.96
N LEU A 115 9.48 -3.46 7.38
CA LEU A 115 10.69 -4.17 7.02
C LEU A 115 11.85 -3.35 7.57
N GLU A 116 12.44 -3.82 8.66
CA GLU A 116 13.44 -3.06 9.42
C GLU A 116 12.88 -1.71 9.90
N ASP A 117 13.45 -0.59 9.46
CA ASP A 117 13.03 0.78 9.74
C ASP A 117 12.17 1.39 8.62
N LEU A 118 11.75 0.59 7.64
CA LEU A 118 10.96 1.03 6.49
C LEU A 118 9.49 0.71 6.67
N HIS A 119 8.65 1.68 6.29
CA HIS A 119 7.23 1.47 6.13
C HIS A 119 6.92 1.09 4.68
N THR A 120 6.23 -0.03 4.51
CA THR A 120 5.89 -0.54 3.18
C THR A 120 4.39 -0.79 3.05
N CYS A 121 3.91 -0.67 1.82
CA CYS A 121 2.51 -0.84 1.48
C CYS A 121 2.41 -1.59 0.15
N VAL A 122 1.73 -2.73 0.15
CA VAL A 122 1.59 -3.59 -1.02
C VAL A 122 0.12 -3.86 -1.31
N ALA A 123 -0.24 -3.86 -2.59
CA ALA A 123 -1.57 -4.23 -3.04
C ALA A 123 -1.49 -4.92 -4.39
N GLN A 124 -2.35 -5.92 -4.61
CA GLN A 124 -2.51 -6.50 -5.93
C GLN A 124 -3.25 -5.53 -6.83
N ILE A 125 -2.74 -5.32 -8.05
CA ILE A 125 -3.52 -4.61 -9.07
C ILE A 125 -4.74 -5.49 -9.40
N PRO A 126 -5.97 -4.97 -9.31
CA PRO A 126 -7.19 -5.77 -9.37
C PRO A 126 -7.24 -6.77 -10.53
N GLY A 127 -7.45 -8.05 -10.20
CA GLY A 127 -7.55 -9.17 -11.15
C GLY A 127 -6.25 -9.57 -11.86
N SER A 128 -5.16 -8.82 -11.66
CA SER A 128 -3.90 -9.02 -12.38
C SER A 128 -2.92 -9.95 -11.65
N ASP A 129 -1.87 -10.37 -12.34
CA ASP A 129 -0.71 -11.05 -11.77
C ASP A 129 0.39 -10.05 -11.34
N LEU A 130 0.00 -8.80 -11.03
CA LEU A 130 0.91 -7.71 -10.67
C LEU A 130 0.62 -7.19 -9.25
N LEU A 131 1.69 -6.87 -8.52
CA LEU A 131 1.63 -6.19 -7.23
C LEU A 131 2.25 -4.80 -7.34
N LEU A 132 1.57 -3.81 -6.78
CA LEU A 132 2.11 -2.47 -6.58
C LEU A 132 2.66 -2.37 -5.16
N LEU A 133 3.94 -2.03 -5.03
CA LEU A 133 4.66 -1.92 -3.77
C LEU A 133 5.21 -0.50 -3.59
N PHE A 134 4.89 0.12 -2.45
CA PHE A 134 5.50 1.35 -1.98
C PHE A 134 6.46 1.05 -0.83
N ILE A 135 7.61 1.72 -0.87
CA ILE A 135 8.63 1.68 0.18
C ILE A 135 8.91 3.12 0.59
N ALA A 136 8.84 3.39 1.88
CA ALA A 136 9.09 4.69 2.48
C ALA A 136 9.87 4.55 3.78
N ASP A 137 10.44 5.66 4.24
CA ASP A 137 11.05 5.74 5.56
C ASP A 137 10.02 5.55 6.69
N SER A 138 10.52 5.36 7.91
CA SER A 138 9.70 5.26 9.13
C SER A 138 8.92 6.53 9.48
N LEU A 139 9.24 7.67 8.89
CA LEU A 139 8.52 8.92 9.12
C LEU A 139 7.24 8.99 8.30
N PHE A 140 7.13 8.23 7.21
CA PHE A 140 5.95 8.17 6.36
C PHE A 140 4.82 7.39 7.05
N PRO A 141 3.69 8.01 7.44
CA PRO A 141 2.64 7.32 8.19
C PRO A 141 1.95 6.21 7.36
N HIS A 142 1.72 5.04 7.96
CA HIS A 142 0.99 3.94 7.28
C HIS A 142 -0.38 4.36 6.73
N GLY A 143 -1.15 5.14 7.48
CA GLY A 143 -2.45 5.65 7.00
C GLY A 143 -2.31 6.48 5.72
N MET A 144 -1.26 7.28 5.59
CA MET A 144 -0.97 8.04 4.36
C MET A 144 -0.53 7.13 3.21
N LEU A 145 0.23 6.07 3.48
CA LEU A 145 0.60 5.08 2.45
C LEU A 145 -0.65 4.42 1.86
N VAL A 146 -1.58 4.02 2.73
CA VAL A 146 -2.84 3.37 2.34
C VAL A 146 -3.71 4.33 1.53
N LEU A 147 -3.85 5.59 1.95
CA LEU A 147 -4.58 6.61 1.19
C LEU A 147 -3.95 6.85 -0.18
N LYS A 148 -2.62 6.96 -0.25
CA LYS A 148 -1.88 7.13 -1.51
C LYS A 148 -2.07 5.91 -2.43
N MET A 149 -1.98 4.70 -1.89
CA MET A 149 -2.19 3.44 -2.62
C MET A 149 -3.62 3.37 -3.18
N LYS A 150 -4.62 3.61 -2.34
CA LYS A 150 -6.03 3.64 -2.74
C LYS A 150 -6.29 4.65 -3.86
N SER A 151 -5.70 5.84 -3.76
CA SER A 151 -5.85 6.88 -4.78
C SER A 151 -5.16 6.54 -6.10
N LEU A 152 -4.07 5.77 -6.08
CA LEU A 152 -3.30 5.43 -7.28
C LEU A 152 -3.76 4.13 -7.95
N LEU A 153 -4.33 3.18 -7.20
CA LEU A 153 -4.84 1.93 -7.77
C LEU A 153 -5.86 2.15 -8.89
N SER A 154 -6.71 3.18 -8.79
CA SER A 154 -7.65 3.55 -9.87
C SER A 154 -6.95 4.06 -11.13
N ALA A 155 -5.75 4.63 -11.02
CA ALA A 155 -4.96 5.09 -12.16
C ALA A 155 -4.30 3.93 -12.94
N PHE A 156 -4.27 2.72 -12.38
CA PHE A 156 -3.79 1.50 -13.05
C PHE A 156 -4.91 0.71 -13.75
N SER A 157 -6.04 1.35 -14.08
CA SER A 157 -7.20 0.68 -14.69
C SER A 157 -6.90 -0.04 -16.01
N GLU A 158 -5.92 0.45 -16.78
CA GLU A 158 -5.49 -0.16 -18.04
C GLU A 158 -4.86 -1.54 -17.87
N VAL A 159 -4.23 -1.80 -16.73
CA VAL A 159 -3.53 -3.06 -16.42
C VAL A 159 -4.33 -3.98 -15.49
N TYR A 160 -5.61 -3.66 -15.25
CA TYR A 160 -6.51 -4.57 -14.54
C TYR A 160 -6.66 -5.89 -15.30
N GLY A 161 -6.65 -7.01 -14.58
CA GLY A 161 -6.74 -8.33 -15.19
C GLY A 161 -5.49 -8.80 -15.94
N TYR A 162 -4.41 -8.01 -15.99
CA TYR A 162 -3.19 -8.36 -16.72
C TYR A 162 -2.60 -9.70 -16.22
N LYS A 163 -2.30 -10.63 -17.14
CA LYS A 163 -1.71 -11.93 -16.83
C LYS A 163 -0.28 -12.01 -17.33
N LEU A 164 0.59 -12.57 -16.50
CA LEU A 164 1.97 -12.88 -16.88
C LEU A 164 1.98 -14.31 -17.43
N ASP A 165 2.25 -14.45 -18.72
CA ASP A 165 2.43 -15.75 -19.39
C ASP A 165 3.76 -16.42 -18.97
#